data_AF-A0A1F6ECB5-F1
#
_entry.id   AF-A0A1F6ECB5-F1
#
_cell.length_a   1.000
_cell.length_b   1.000
_cell.length_c   1.000
_cell.angle_alpha   90.00
_cell.angle_beta   90.00
_cell.angle_gamma   90.00
#
_symmetry.space_group_name_H-M   'P 1'
#
loop_
_entity.id
_entity.type
_entity.pdbx_description
1 polymer ?
#
loop_
_entity_poly.entity_id
_entity_poly.type
_entity_poly.pdbx_seq_one_letter_code
_entity_poly.pdbx_strand_id
1 'polypeptide(L)'
;MNEELEDLQKELKIIQDRNQRVEAEKAWETSTFRVGSIALITFLTATYVLYVVGNDHPWRNALIPTIGFILSTQSLPFLRTWWVSRYVER
;
A
#
# COMPACT_ATOMS: atom_id res chain seq x y z
N MET A 1 8.82 -16.34 41.27
CA MET A 1 10.11 -16.26 40.56
C MET A 1 10.18 -17.19 39.34
N ASN A 2 10.05 -18.53 39.44
CA ASN A 2 9.98 -19.37 38.23
C ASN A 2 8.65 -19.24 37.46
N GLU A 3 7.50 -19.18 38.15
CA GLU A 3 6.20 -18.97 37.50
C GLU A 3 6.09 -17.62 36.78
N GLU A 4 6.57 -16.54 37.41
CA GLU A 4 6.60 -15.21 36.78
C GLU A 4 7.47 -15.19 35.51
N LEU A 5 8.59 -15.93 35.50
CA LEU A 5 9.43 -16.06 34.30
C LEU A 5 8.74 -16.87 33.21
N GLU A 6 8.02 -17.95 33.56
CA GLU A 6 7.25 -18.74 32.60
C GLU A 6 6.08 -17.95 32.01
N ASP A 7 5.38 -17.15 32.81
CA ASP A 7 4.28 -16.32 32.33
C ASP A 7 4.78 -15.17 31.44
N LEU A 8 5.89 -14.53 31.80
CA LEU A 8 6.55 -13.56 30.94
C LEU A 8 6.99 -14.18 29.60
N GLN A 9 7.49 -15.42 29.60
CA GLN A 9 7.85 -16.13 28.37
C GLN A 9 6.63 -16.42 27.48
N LYS A 10 5.48 -16.78 28.08
CA LYS A 10 4.23 -16.97 27.33
C LYS A 10 3.76 -15.67 26.70
N GLU A 11 3.74 -14.57 27.46
CA GLU A 11 3.37 -13.25 26.94
C GLU A 11 4.30 -12.80 25.80
N LEU A 12 5.61 -12.99 25.96
CA LEU A 12 6.60 -12.70 24.92
C LEU A 12 6.32 -13.46 23.63
N LYS A 13 6.01 -14.75 23.75
CA LYS A 13 5.69 -15.61 22.60
C LYS A 13 4.42 -15.14 21.89
N ILE A 14 3.37 -14.80 22.64
CA ILE A 14 2.12 -14.26 22.08
C ILE A 14 2.37 -12.95 21.33
N ILE A 15 3.17 -12.04 21.90
CA ILE A 15 3.53 -10.77 21.25
C ILE A 15 4.35 -11.01 19.98
N GLN A 16 5.32 -11.92 20.02
CA GLN A 16 6.13 -12.27 18.86
C GLN A 16 5.29 -12.88 17.74
N ASP A 17 4.41 -13.83 18.04
CA ASP A 17 3.52 -14.45 17.05
C ASP A 17 2.58 -13.41 16.41
N ARG A 18 2.06 -12.47 17.20
CA ARG A 18 1.25 -11.35 16.68
C ARG A 18 2.08 -10.43 15.79
N ASN A 19 3.28 -10.03 16.24
CA ASN A 19 4.14 -9.14 15.49
C ASN A 19 4.55 -9.75 14.14
N GLN A 20 4.84 -11.06 14.09
CA GLN A 20 5.12 -11.73 12.83
C GLN A 20 3.98 -11.61 11.82
N ARG A 21 2.72 -11.78 12.28
CA ARG A 21 1.55 -11.61 11.41
C ARG A 21 1.41 -10.17 10.91
N VAL A 22 1.58 -9.20 11.81
CA VAL A 22 1.50 -7.77 11.48
C VAL A 22 2.59 -7.36 10.50
N GLU A 23 3.82 -7.84 10.67
CA GLU A 23 4.92 -7.53 9.75
C GLU A 23 4.71 -8.19 8.37
N ALA A 24 4.14 -9.39 8.31
CA ALA A 24 3.75 -10.00 7.04
C ALA A 24 2.66 -9.19 6.30
N GLU A 25 1.63 -8.72 7.03
CA GLU A 25 0.59 -7.85 6.47
C GLU A 25 1.16 -6.51 6.00
N LYS A 26 2.03 -5.87 6.80
CA LYS A 26 2.73 -4.65 6.40
C LYS A 26 3.60 -4.86 5.17
N ALA A 27 4.31 -5.99 5.09
CA ALA A 27 5.14 -6.33 3.94
C ALA A 27 4.28 -6.44 2.67
N TRP A 28 3.09 -7.04 2.76
CA TRP A 28 2.13 -7.04 1.67
C TRP A 28 1.66 -5.63 1.30
N GLU A 29 1.25 -4.82 2.29
CA GLU A 29 0.73 -3.47 2.05
C GLU A 29 1.76 -2.53 1.43
N THR A 30 3.03 -2.67 1.81
CA THR A 30 4.17 -1.90 1.31
C THR A 30 4.81 -2.49 0.06
N SER A 31 4.39 -3.70 -0.35
CA SER A 31 4.96 -4.37 -1.51
C SER A 31 4.66 -3.62 -2.82
N THR A 32 5.65 -3.55 -3.69
CA THR A 32 5.49 -3.12 -5.08
C THR A 32 4.58 -4.06 -5.86
N PHE A 33 4.44 -5.31 -5.41
CA PHE A 33 3.54 -6.30 -5.99
C PHE A 33 2.06 -5.88 -5.89
N ARG A 34 1.63 -5.33 -4.74
CA ARG A 34 0.28 -4.78 -4.59
C ARG A 34 0.05 -3.62 -5.55
N VAL A 35 1.00 -2.69 -5.63
CA VAL A 35 0.92 -1.53 -6.53
C VAL A 35 0.83 -1.97 -7.99
N GLY A 36 1.67 -2.92 -8.42
CA GLY A 36 1.64 -3.48 -9.77
C GLY A 36 0.32 -4.20 -10.08
N SER A 37 -0.21 -4.96 -9.13
CA SER A 37 -1.49 -5.66 -9.28
C SER A 37 -2.66 -4.68 -9.46
N ILE A 38 -2.74 -3.65 -8.62
CA ILE A 38 -3.80 -2.64 -8.72
C ILE A 38 -3.64 -1.80 -9.99
N ALA A 39 -2.41 -1.45 -10.37
CA ALA A 39 -2.16 -0.73 -11.62
C ALA A 39 -2.61 -1.54 -12.84
N LEU A 40 -2.32 -2.84 -12.89
CA LEU A 40 -2.78 -3.72 -13.96
C LEU A 40 -4.30 -3.81 -14.01
N ILE A 41 -4.96 -4.03 -12.87
CA ILE A 41 -6.43 -4.08 -12.79
C ILE A 41 -7.04 -2.75 -13.23
N THR A 42 -6.47 -1.62 -12.80
CA THR A 42 -6.92 -0.28 -13.18
C THR A 42 -6.80 -0.07 -14.69
N PHE A 43 -5.67 -0.45 -15.28
CA PHE A 43 -5.43 -0.32 -16.72
C PHE A 43 -6.43 -1.14 -17.53
N LEU A 44 -6.64 -2.41 -17.16
CA LEU A 44 -7.57 -3.31 -17.84
C LEU A 44 -9.01 -2.82 -17.71
N THR A 45 -9.42 -2.40 -16.51
CA THR A 45 -10.78 -1.90 -16.24
C THR A 45 -11.04 -0.60 -17.00
N ALA A 46 -10.12 0.37 -16.92
CA ALA A 46 -10.25 1.64 -17.62
C ALA A 46 -10.25 1.44 -19.14
N THR A 47 -9.39 0.57 -19.67
CA THR A 47 -9.37 0.21 -21.09
C THR A 47 -10.71 -0.36 -21.53
N TYR A 48 -11.26 -1.31 -20.78
CA TYR A 48 -12.55 -1.93 -21.08
C TYR A 48 -13.68 -0.90 -21.09
N VAL A 49 -13.77 -0.05 -20.05
CA VAL A 49 -14.79 0.99 -19.95
C VAL A 49 -14.68 2.00 -21.10
N LEU A 50 -13.47 2.48 -21.39
CA LEU A 50 -13.24 3.44 -22.48
C LEU A 50 -13.57 2.84 -23.85
N TYR A 51 -13.30 1.54 -24.04
CA TYR A 51 -13.68 0.83 -25.25
C TYR A 51 -15.20 0.77 -25.41
N VAL A 52 -15.93 0.43 -24.36
CA VAL A 52 -17.41 0.34 -24.37
C VAL A 52 -18.06 1.70 -24.65
N VAL A 53 -17.48 2.80 -24.17
CA VAL A 53 -17.99 4.16 -24.38
C VAL A 53 -17.64 4.71 -25.77
N GLY A 54 -16.91 3.95 -26.60
CA GLY A 54 -16.56 4.36 -27.97
C GLY A 54 -15.44 5.40 -28.02
N ASN A 55 -14.53 5.40 -27.04
CA ASN A 55 -13.37 6.27 -27.08
C ASN A 55 -12.44 5.90 -28.25
N ASP A 56 -11.91 6.90 -28.97
CA ASP A 56 -11.03 6.66 -30.12
C ASP A 56 -9.73 5.92 -29.76
N HIS A 57 -9.25 6.08 -28.53
CA HIS A 57 -7.93 5.59 -28.10
C HIS A 57 -7.95 5.06 -26.66
N PRO A 58 -8.71 3.99 -26.38
CA PRO A 58 -8.99 3.52 -25.03
C PRO A 58 -7.72 3.08 -24.29
N TRP A 59 -6.75 2.48 -24.99
CA TRP A 59 -5.53 1.97 -24.38
C TRP A 59 -4.59 3.10 -23.97
N ARG A 60 -4.52 4.18 -24.76
CA ARG A 60 -3.73 5.37 -24.42
C ARG A 60 -4.39 6.14 -23.28
N ASN A 61 -5.70 6.30 -23.33
CA ASN A 61 -6.45 7.06 -22.33
C ASN A 61 -6.54 6.32 -20.99
N ALA A 62 -6.50 4.98 -20.98
CA ALA A 62 -6.38 4.19 -19.76
C ALA A 62 -5.03 4.35 -19.03
N LEU A 63 -4.00 4.89 -19.69
CA LEU A 63 -2.75 5.26 -19.01
C LEU A 63 -2.97 6.38 -18.00
N ILE A 64 -3.92 7.30 -18.24
CA ILE A 64 -4.18 8.43 -17.35
C ILE A 64 -4.54 7.98 -15.92
N PRO A 65 -5.58 7.14 -15.70
CA PRO A 65 -5.90 6.66 -14.35
C PRO A 65 -4.82 5.73 -13.79
N THR A 66 -4.14 4.94 -14.63
CA THR A 66 -3.09 4.01 -14.19
C THR A 66 -1.87 4.77 -13.66
N ILE A 67 -1.39 5.77 -14.42
CA ILE A 67 -0.28 6.64 -14.02
C ILE A 67 -0.68 7.49 -12.83
N GLY A 68 -1.92 8.01 -12.82
CA GLY A 68 -2.46 8.75 -11.67
C GLY A 68 -2.44 7.95 -10.38
N PHE A 69 -2.83 6.66 -10.42
CA PHE A 69 -2.73 5.74 -9.30
C PHE A 69 -1.26 5.51 -8.88
N ILE A 70 -0.37 5.21 -9.82
CA ILE A 70 1.05 4.97 -9.51
C ILE A 70 1.69 6.20 -8.86
N LEU A 71 1.44 7.39 -9.41
CA LEU A 71 1.94 8.65 -8.86
C LEU A 71 1.35 8.92 -7.47
N SER A 72 0.08 8.64 -7.21
CA SER A 72 -0.49 8.85 -5.88
C SER A 72 0.17 7.93 -4.84
N THR A 73 0.43 6.67 -5.18
CA THR A 73 1.11 5.73 -4.26
C THR A 73 2.54 6.15 -3.90
N GLN A 74 3.30 6.71 -4.86
CA GLN A 74 4.71 7.10 -4.66
C GLN A 74 4.89 8.54 -4.17
N SER A 75 3.97 9.45 -4.47
CA SER A 75 4.09 10.88 -4.11
C SER A 75 3.61 11.16 -2.69
N LEU A 76 2.69 10.36 -2.15
CA LEU A 76 2.13 10.54 -0.81
C LEU A 76 3.17 10.51 0.32
N PRO A 77 4.19 9.61 0.34
CA PRO A 77 5.24 9.64 1.37
C PRO A 77 6.06 10.94 1.35
N PHE A 78 6.42 11.44 0.15
CA PHE A 78 7.16 12.68 0.00
C PHE A 78 6.33 13.89 0.46
N LEU A 79 5.09 13.99 -0.01
CA LEU A 79 4.16 15.05 0.36
C LEU A 79 3.87 15.04 1.87
N ARG A 80 3.70 13.85 2.46
CA ARG A 80 3.52 13.68 3.91
C ARG A 80 4.72 14.19 4.67
N THR A 81 5.94 13.77 4.31
CA THR A 81 7.16 14.21 5.01
C THR A 81 7.33 15.72 4.91
N TRP A 82 7.18 16.28 3.70
CA TRP A 82 7.24 17.73 3.47
C TRP A 82 6.20 18.51 4.29
N TRP A 83 4.96 18.03 4.34
CA TRP A 83 3.90 18.65 5.11
C TRP A 83 4.20 18.60 6.61
N VAL A 84 4.56 17.43 7.14
CA VAL A 84 4.87 17.24 8.56
C VAL A 84 6.06 18.11 9.00
N SER A 85 7.12 18.20 8.19
CA SER A 85 8.27 19.08 8.48
C SER A 85 7.86 20.53 8.71
N ARG A 86 6.84 21.05 8.01
CA ARG A 86 6.35 22.41 8.20
C ARG A 86 5.59 22.65 9.50
N TYR A 87 5.06 21.60 10.14
CA TYR A 87 4.30 21.70 11.39
C TYR A 87 5.12 21.29 12.62
N VAL A 88 6.18 20.50 12.45
CA VAL A 88 7.08 20.07 13.53
C VAL A 88 8.16 21.11 13.85
N GLU A 89 8.44 22.06 12.95
CA GLU A 89 9.32 23.22 13.20
C GLU A 89 8.62 24.43 13.87
N ARG A 90 7.51 24.22 14.61
CA ARG A 90 6.90 25.24 15.47
C ARG A 90 6.80 24.79 16.92
#